data_AF-A0AAV5YQ97-F1
#
_entry.id   AF-A0AAV5YQ97-F1
#
_cell.length_a   1.000
_cell.length_b   1.000
_cell.length_c   1.000
_cell.angle_alpha   90.00
_cell.angle_beta   90.00
_cell.angle_gamma   90.00
#
_symmetry.space_group_name_H-M   'P 1'
#
loop_
_entity.id
_entity.type
_entity.pdbx_description
1 polymer ?
#
loop_
_entity_poly.entity_id
_entity_poly.type
_entity_poly.pdbx_seq_one_letter_code
_entity_poly.pdbx_strand_id
1 'polypeptide(L)'
;MSREAGPGRFDEMVTTALPSLVSEARHAGGRVYRSVMARMELPLLRHALELCGGNQLKAAKLLGINRNTLRKRLRLLGLLPPAGTNGTSAGSAAHTA
;
A
#
# COMPACT_ATOMS: atom_id res chain seq x y z
N MET A 1 -6.69 0.00 33.06
CA MET A 1 -7.67 -0.62 32.14
C MET A 1 -6.98 -0.88 30.80
N SER A 2 -6.30 -2.02 30.71
CA SER A 2 -5.49 -2.38 29.55
C SER A 2 -6.40 -2.77 28.39
N ARG A 3 -6.45 -1.92 27.36
CA ARG A 3 -7.08 -2.24 26.07
C ARG A 3 -6.22 -3.29 25.38
N GLU A 4 -6.57 -4.56 25.52
CA GLU A 4 -6.07 -5.59 24.62
C GLU A 4 -6.67 -5.37 23.23
N ALA A 5 -5.86 -4.86 22.31
CA ALA A 5 -6.17 -4.88 20.88
C ALA A 5 -5.92 -6.30 20.37
N GLY A 6 -6.75 -7.26 20.79
CA GLY A 6 -6.70 -8.64 20.32
C GLY A 6 -7.28 -8.79 18.90
N PRO A 7 -6.97 -9.89 18.19
CA PRO A 7 -7.49 -10.17 16.84
C PRO A 7 -9.02 -10.06 16.76
N GLY A 8 -9.74 -10.45 17.83
CA GLY A 8 -11.21 -10.33 17.87
C GLY A 8 -11.76 -8.91 17.69
N ARG A 9 -11.05 -7.88 18.18
CA ARG A 9 -11.49 -6.48 17.99
C ARG A 9 -11.25 -6.01 16.55
N PHE A 10 -10.18 -6.49 15.91
CA PHE A 10 -9.95 -6.22 14.50
C PHE A 10 -10.99 -6.93 13.64
N ASP A 11 -11.28 -8.19 13.94
CA ASP A 11 -12.28 -8.98 13.22
C ASP A 11 -13.68 -8.37 13.33
N GLU A 12 -14.05 -7.89 14.52
CA GLU A 12 -15.29 -7.16 14.74
C GLU A 12 -15.31 -5.85 13.94
N MET A 13 -14.24 -5.05 14.00
CA MET A 13 -14.12 -3.81 13.25
C MET A 13 -14.24 -4.05 11.73
N VAL A 14 -13.59 -5.08 11.20
CA VAL A 14 -13.67 -5.45 9.78
C VAL A 14 -15.08 -5.91 9.45
N THR A 15 -15.69 -6.76 10.28
CA THR A 15 -17.07 -7.27 10.08
C THR A 15 -18.07 -6.12 10.04
N THR A 16 -17.94 -5.13 10.92
CA THR A 16 -18.80 -3.94 10.94
C THR A 16 -18.58 -3.04 9.73
N ALA A 17 -17.33 -2.85 9.28
CA ALA A 17 -17.01 -1.94 8.17
C ALA A 17 -17.29 -2.55 6.78
N LEU A 18 -17.17 -3.86 6.64
CA LEU A 18 -17.18 -4.55 5.34
C LEU A 18 -18.44 -4.30 4.50
N PRO A 19 -19.69 -4.30 5.05
CA PRO A 19 -20.88 -4.02 4.27
C PRO A 19 -20.85 -2.66 3.58
N SER A 20 -20.41 -1.61 4.28
CA SER A 20 -20.27 -0.26 3.72
C SER A 20 -19.20 -0.22 2.62
N LEU A 21 -18.05 -0.85 2.85
CA LEU A 21 -16.98 -0.96 1.85
C LEU A 21 -17.44 -1.65 0.57
N VAL A 22 -18.19 -2.74 0.71
CA VAL A 22 -18.74 -3.51 -0.42
C VAL A 22 -19.79 -2.70 -1.16
N SER A 23 -20.68 -2.01 -0.43
CA SER A 23 -21.70 -1.14 -1.02
C SER A 23 -21.06 -0.05 -1.89
N GLU A 24 -20.09 0.69 -1.35
CA GLU A 24 -19.32 1.71 -2.08
C GLU A 24 -18.65 1.12 -3.34
N ALA A 25 -17.98 -0.04 -3.20
CA ALA A 25 -17.25 -0.66 -4.29
C ALA A 25 -18.17 -1.20 -5.41
N ARG A 26 -19.41 -1.61 -5.09
CA ARG A 26 -20.40 -2.04 -6.09
C ARG A 26 -20.77 -0.90 -7.03
N HIS A 27 -20.92 0.31 -6.50
CA HIS A 27 -21.29 1.49 -7.29
C HIS A 27 -20.16 2.04 -8.16
N ALA A 28 -18.89 1.73 -7.85
CA ALA A 28 -17.71 2.24 -8.54
C ALA A 28 -17.21 1.40 -9.74
N GLY A 29 -18.05 0.54 -10.33
CA GLY A 29 -17.71 -0.24 -11.53
C GLY A 29 -17.49 -1.75 -11.31
N GLY A 30 -18.15 -2.34 -10.30
CA GLY A 30 -18.36 -3.80 -10.21
C GLY A 30 -17.18 -4.66 -9.77
N ARG A 31 -15.96 -4.11 -9.63
CA ARG A 31 -14.77 -4.85 -9.16
C ARG A 31 -14.61 -4.84 -7.64
N VAL A 32 -15.62 -5.35 -6.94
CA VAL A 32 -15.72 -5.31 -5.47
C VAL A 32 -14.47 -5.86 -4.79
N TYR A 33 -14.05 -7.08 -5.14
CA TYR A 33 -12.89 -7.72 -4.51
C TYR A 33 -11.62 -6.86 -4.62
N ARG A 34 -11.31 -6.35 -5.82
CA ARG A 34 -10.11 -5.54 -6.04
C ARG A 34 -10.15 -4.22 -5.26
N SER A 35 -11.30 -3.55 -5.22
CA SER A 35 -11.46 -2.27 -4.51
C SER A 35 -11.34 -2.45 -2.99
N VAL A 36 -12.01 -3.46 -2.43
CA VAL A 36 -11.94 -3.75 -1.00
C VAL A 36 -10.51 -4.17 -0.61
N MET A 37 -9.88 -5.06 -1.38
CA MET A 37 -8.50 -5.49 -1.10
C MET A 37 -7.50 -4.34 -1.21
N ALA A 38 -7.68 -3.41 -2.15
CA ALA A 38 -6.81 -2.23 -2.26
C ALA A 38 -6.85 -1.36 -0.99
N ARG A 39 -8.01 -1.24 -0.32
CA ARG A 39 -8.13 -0.48 0.95
C ARG A 39 -7.37 -1.13 2.10
N MET A 40 -7.21 -2.45 2.08
CA MET A 40 -6.42 -3.19 3.08
C MET A 40 -4.94 -3.23 2.73
N GLU A 41 -4.61 -3.44 1.46
CA GLU A 41 -3.22 -3.53 0.99
C GLU A 41 -2.50 -2.17 1.08
N LEU A 42 -3.15 -1.05 0.76
CA LEU A 42 -2.52 0.27 0.79
C LEU A 42 -1.88 0.63 2.15
N PRO A 43 -2.59 0.58 3.29
CA PRO A 43 -2.00 0.88 4.58
C PRO A 43 -0.93 -0.14 5.00
N LEU A 44 -1.15 -1.43 4.71
CA LEU A 44 -0.16 -2.48 5.01
C LEU A 44 1.17 -2.23 4.27
N LEU A 45 1.11 -1.99 2.97
CA LEU A 45 2.30 -1.78 2.15
C LEU A 45 3.00 -0.46 2.48
N ARG A 46 2.23 0.60 2.75
CA ARG A 46 2.78 1.88 3.21
C ARG A 46 3.56 1.71 4.51
N HIS A 47 2.95 1.07 5.51
CA HIS A 47 3.57 0.86 6.81
C HIS A 47 4.83 -0.02 6.70
N ALA A 48 4.78 -1.08 5.89
CA ALA A 48 5.95 -1.93 5.65
C ALA A 48 7.12 -1.17 4.98
N LEU A 49 6.82 -0.24 4.06
CA LEU A 49 7.84 0.62 3.46
C LEU A 49 8.43 1.60 4.47
N GLU A 50 7.61 2.22 5.31
CA GLU A 50 8.05 3.14 6.38
C GLU A 50 9.00 2.43 7.36
N LEU A 51 8.63 1.24 7.84
CA LEU A 51 9.47 0.40 8.70
C LEU A 51 10.81 0.02 8.04
N CYS A 52 10.83 -0.04 6.71
CA CYS A 52 12.02 -0.41 5.93
C CYS A 52 12.78 0.80 5.37
N GLY A 53 12.41 2.04 5.72
CA GLY A 53 13.03 3.26 5.19
C GLY A 53 12.91 3.38 3.66
N GLY A 54 11.78 2.96 3.09
CA GLY A 54 11.53 2.94 1.65
C GLY A 54 12.22 1.79 0.89
N ASN A 55 12.98 0.93 1.56
CA ASN A 55 13.66 -0.18 0.91
C ASN A 55 12.67 -1.31 0.55
N GLN A 56 12.30 -1.38 -0.72
CA GLN A 56 11.36 -2.38 -1.24
C GLN A 56 11.82 -3.83 -1.06
N LEU A 57 13.13 -4.10 -1.09
CA LEU A 57 13.63 -5.47 -0.89
C LEU A 57 13.43 -5.90 0.57
N LYS A 58 13.72 -5.01 1.52
CA LYS A 58 13.47 -5.27 2.95
C LYS A 58 11.98 -5.39 3.24
N ALA A 59 11.15 -4.50 2.68
CA ALA A 59 9.70 -4.57 2.83
C ALA A 59 9.11 -5.86 2.26
N ALA A 60 9.59 -6.32 1.09
CA ALA A 60 9.14 -7.58 0.50
C ALA A 60 9.50 -8.79 1.38
N LYS A 61 10.71 -8.79 1.96
CA LYS A 61 11.13 -9.82 2.93
C LYS A 61 10.27 -9.78 4.20
N LEU A 62 10.02 -8.60 4.75
CA LEU A 62 9.17 -8.40 5.93
C LEU A 62 7.74 -8.94 5.70
N LEU A 63 7.18 -8.66 4.53
CA LEU A 63 5.84 -9.08 4.14
C LEU A 63 5.77 -10.55 3.69
N GLY A 64 6.90 -11.24 3.54
CA GLY A 64 6.92 -12.63 3.05
C GLY A 64 6.47 -12.80 1.60
N ILE A 65 6.59 -11.76 0.77
CA ILE A 65 6.18 -11.80 -0.64
C ILE A 65 7.34 -11.55 -1.59
N ASN A 66 7.20 -12.01 -2.84
CA ASN A 66 8.18 -11.72 -3.88
C ASN A 66 8.28 -10.19 -4.13
N ARG A 67 9.50 -9.65 -4.21
CA ARG A 67 9.77 -8.23 -4.52
C ARG A 67 9.06 -7.76 -5.79
N ASN A 68 8.99 -8.60 -6.83
CA ASN A 68 8.29 -8.26 -8.06
C ASN A 68 6.79 -8.10 -7.83
N THR A 69 6.20 -8.93 -6.97
CA THR A 69 4.80 -8.81 -6.55
C THR A 69 4.58 -7.53 -5.76
N LEU A 70 5.43 -7.24 -4.77
CA LEU A 70 5.37 -5.97 -4.02
C LEU A 70 5.43 -4.78 -4.99
N ARG A 71 6.42 -4.74 -5.87
CA ARG A 71 6.58 -3.64 -6.84
C ARG A 71 5.36 -3.46 -7.75
N LYS A 72 4.76 -4.55 -8.23
CA LYS A 72 3.50 -4.50 -9.00
C LYS A 72 2.37 -3.89 -8.17
N ARG A 73 2.20 -4.33 -6.91
CA ARG A 73 1.17 -3.82 -6.00
C ARG A 73 1.37 -2.34 -5.67
N LEU A 74 2.60 -1.91 -5.37
CA LEU A 74 2.93 -0.51 -5.10
C LEU A 74 2.53 0.40 -6.27
N ARG A 75 2.81 -0.01 -7.52
CA ARG A 75 2.39 0.76 -8.71
C ARG A 75 0.88 0.80 -8.87
N LEU A 76 0.21 -0.33 -8.69
CA LEU A 76 -1.26 -0.41 -8.78
C LEU A 76 -1.96 0.47 -7.75
N LEU A 77 -1.33 0.70 -6.59
CA LEU A 77 -1.85 1.50 -5.49
C LEU A 77 -1.31 2.93 -5.47
N GLY A 78 -0.54 3.35 -6.50
CA GLY A 78 -0.01 4.71 -6.61
C GLY A 78 1.13 5.05 -5.64
N LEU A 79 1.73 4.06 -4.99
CA LEU A 79 2.88 4.22 -4.09
C LEU A 79 4.23 4.23 -4.83
N LEU A 80 4.23 3.97 -6.15
CA LEU A 80 5.41 4.05 -7.01
C LEU A 80 4.99 4.54 -8.40
N PRO A 81 5.79 5.39 -9.07
CA PRO A 81 5.51 5.80 -10.44
C PRO A 81 5.38 4.61 -11.41
N PRO A 82 4.59 4.77 -12.49
CA PRO A 82 4.46 3.76 -13.53
C PRO A 82 5.85 3.45 -14.14
N ALA A 83 6.06 2.20 -14.52
CA ALA A 83 7.31 1.79 -15.15
C ALA A 83 7.45 2.50 -16.51
N GLY A 84 8.32 3.51 -16.61
CA GLY A 84 8.56 4.19 -17.90
C GLY A 84 9.17 5.60 -17.86
N THR A 85 9.33 6.24 -16.70
CA THR A 85 10.00 7.55 -16.66
C THR A 85 11.52 7.35 -16.56
N ASN A 86 12.17 7.15 -17.70
CA ASN A 86 13.63 7.32 -17.77
C ASN A 86 13.99 8.73 -17.32
N GLY A 87 14.99 8.82 -16.44
CA GLY A 87 15.40 10.09 -15.84
C GLY A 87 15.84 11.10 -16.89
N THR A 88 15.35 12.33 -16.77
CA THR A 88 16.15 13.50 -17.14
C THR A 88 16.83 13.98 -15.88
N SER A 89 18.12 13.71 -15.80
CA SER A 89 19.06 14.45 -14.96
C SER A 89 19.08 15.91 -15.42
N ALA A 90 18.40 16.79 -14.70
CA ALA A 90 18.84 18.17 -14.53
C ALA A 90 19.44 18.20 -13.12
N GLY A 91 20.74 18.27 -12.92
CA GLY A 91 21.66 19.23 -13.53
C GLY A 91 22.36 19.89 -12.36
N SER A 92 23.44 19.25 -11.90
CA SER A 92 24.42 19.87 -11.01
C SER A 92 25.07 21.03 -11.76
N ALA A 93 24.80 22.26 -11.32
CA ALA A 93 25.66 23.44 -11.49
C ALA A 93 25.69 24.10 -10.11
N ALA A 94 26.80 23.95 -9.36
CA ALA A 94 27.86 24.95 -9.25
C ALA A 94 27.29 26.28 -8.72
N HIS A 95 27.47 26.60 -7.43
CA HIS A 95 28.68 27.21 -6.87
C HIS A 95 29.14 28.45 -7.67
N THR A 96 29.19 29.58 -6.97
CA THR A 96 29.76 30.88 -7.35
C THR A 96 28.84 31.85 -8.10
N ALA A 97 28.18 32.72 -7.33
CA ALA A 97 28.18 34.17 -7.52
C ALA A 97 27.82 34.84 -6.18
#